data_AF-A0A659QDB2-F1
#
_entry.id   AF-A0A659QDB2-F1
#
_cell.length_a   1.000
_cell.length_b   1.000
_cell.length_c   1.000
_cell.angle_alpha   90.00
_cell.angle_beta   90.00
_cell.angle_gamma   90.00
#
_symmetry.space_group_name_H-M   'P 1'
#
loop_
_entity.id
_entity.type
_entity.pdbx_description
1 polymer ?
#
loop_
_entity_poly.entity_id
_entity_poly.type
_entity_poly.pdbx_seq_one_letter_code
_entity_poly.pdbx_strand_id
1 'polypeptide(L)'
;MSELSFDAPVWHHGKALRKGYTTGSCATAAAKVAALMVLRQHLIHQVSIVTPSGVTLCLNVESPHIEGQQAIAAIRKDGGDDVDATHGMLIFARVTLNDSGEITLTGGEGIGTVTRKGIGLPLGSAAINRTPRHTIESAVREAIGPARGADVEIFAPEGEVRAQKTYNSRLGILGGISIIGTTGIVTPMSEESWKRSLSLELEIKRASGLTRVILVPGNHGERFVREQMGVDTQAVVTMSNFVGYMIEEAVRLGFCQIVLVGLPGIGIKLADRIFPAHSQIAGARRQR
;
A
#
# COMPACT_ATOMS: atom_id res chain seq x y z
N MET A 1 28.62 3.77 6.86
CA MET A 1 27.16 3.77 6.60
C MET A 1 26.86 2.46 5.90
N SER A 2 26.37 1.44 6.63
CA SER A 2 26.14 0.12 6.03
C SER A 2 25.04 0.22 5.00
N GLU A 3 25.34 -0.09 3.74
CA GLU A 3 24.34 -0.34 2.71
C GLU A 3 23.38 -1.41 3.24
N LEU A 4 22.12 -1.02 3.48
CA LEU A 4 21.05 -1.98 3.75
C LEU A 4 20.81 -2.74 2.46
N SER A 5 21.57 -3.82 2.26
CA SER A 5 21.39 -4.71 1.12
C SER A 5 19.95 -5.22 1.09
N PHE A 6 19.31 -5.13 -0.07
CA PHE A 6 17.98 -5.69 -0.32
C PHE A 6 17.90 -7.17 0.09
N ASP A 7 18.98 -7.90 -0.17
CA ASP A 7 19.10 -9.34 0.04
C ASP A 7 19.29 -9.72 1.51
N ALA A 8 19.53 -8.75 2.40
CA ALA A 8 19.64 -9.02 3.83
C ALA A 8 18.27 -9.48 4.39
N PRO A 9 18.19 -10.69 4.99
CA PRO A 9 16.94 -11.23 5.49
C PRO A 9 16.45 -10.46 6.72
N VAL A 10 15.14 -10.48 6.92
CA VAL A 10 14.48 -9.99 8.13
C VAL A 10 14.18 -11.17 9.03
N TRP A 11 14.61 -11.11 10.29
CA TRP A 11 14.40 -12.20 11.23
C TRP A 11 13.09 -12.01 11.99
N HIS A 12 12.22 -13.03 11.96
CA HIS A 12 10.97 -13.04 12.72
C HIS A 12 10.77 -14.42 13.37
N HIS A 13 10.66 -14.45 14.70
CA HIS A 13 10.60 -15.68 15.51
C HIS A 13 11.65 -16.75 15.14
N GLY A 14 12.90 -16.32 14.89
CA GLY A 14 13.99 -17.23 14.53
C GLY A 14 13.97 -17.74 13.09
N LYS A 15 12.99 -17.32 12.27
CA LYS A 15 12.97 -17.59 10.83
C LYS A 15 13.49 -16.38 10.06
N ALA A 16 14.40 -16.63 9.11
CA ALA A 16 14.82 -15.65 8.13
C ALA A 16 13.73 -15.50 7.06
N LEU A 17 13.25 -14.27 6.86
CA LEU A 17 12.23 -13.92 5.86
C LEU A 17 12.82 -12.98 4.82
N ARG A 18 12.44 -13.20 3.56
CA ARG A 18 12.88 -12.42 2.41
C ARG A 18 11.98 -11.21 2.18
N LYS A 19 12.59 -10.08 1.88
CA LYS A 19 11.90 -8.86 1.44
C LYS A 19 11.40 -9.02 -0.01
N GLY A 20 10.37 -8.26 -0.34
CA GLY A 20 9.86 -8.12 -1.69
C GLY A 20 9.88 -6.67 -2.15
N TYR A 21 9.17 -6.39 -3.24
CA TYR A 21 8.98 -5.05 -3.76
C TYR A 21 7.51 -4.77 -4.03
N THR A 22 7.16 -3.49 -3.94
CA THR A 22 5.77 -3.06 -3.91
C THR A 22 5.15 -3.03 -5.31
N THR A 23 3.82 -2.91 -5.38
CA THR A 23 3.12 -2.66 -6.66
C THR A 23 3.61 -1.36 -7.32
N GLY A 24 3.96 -0.35 -6.52
CA GLY A 24 4.57 0.90 -6.98
C GLY A 24 5.94 0.73 -7.63
N SER A 25 6.81 -0.10 -7.06
CA SER A 25 8.12 -0.39 -7.67
C SER A 25 7.97 -1.13 -9.00
N CYS A 26 7.05 -2.11 -9.06
CA CYS A 26 6.75 -2.82 -10.31
C CYS A 26 6.23 -1.86 -11.40
N ALA A 27 5.26 -1.00 -11.07
CA ALA A 27 4.71 -0.02 -12.00
C ALA A 27 5.77 0.98 -12.49
N THR A 28 6.65 1.44 -11.58
CA THR A 28 7.77 2.33 -11.91
C THR A 28 8.74 1.67 -12.90
N ALA A 29 9.12 0.41 -12.63
CA ALA A 29 10.01 -0.34 -13.51
C ALA A 29 9.38 -0.65 -14.87
N ALA A 30 8.11 -1.07 -14.89
CA ALA A 30 7.36 -1.30 -16.12
C ALA A 30 7.27 -0.03 -16.97
N ALA A 31 6.92 1.11 -16.37
CA ALA A 31 6.82 2.38 -17.08
C ALA A 31 8.18 2.87 -17.58
N LYS A 32 9.25 2.76 -16.76
CA LYS A 32 10.61 3.12 -17.15
C LYS A 32 11.05 2.31 -18.38
N VAL A 33 10.90 0.99 -18.34
CA VAL A 33 11.36 0.16 -19.45
C VAL A 33 10.49 0.32 -20.69
N ALA A 34 9.17 0.46 -20.56
CA ALA A 34 8.31 0.77 -21.70
C ALA A 34 8.73 2.09 -22.36
N ALA A 35 8.97 3.15 -21.58
CA ALA A 35 9.47 4.43 -22.08
C ALA A 35 10.84 4.31 -22.80
N LEU A 36 11.76 3.52 -22.25
CA LEU A 36 13.05 3.25 -22.90
C LEU A 36 12.89 2.45 -24.20
N MET A 37 12.04 1.43 -24.21
CA MET A 37 11.80 0.58 -25.37
C MET A 37 11.19 1.36 -26.52
N VAL A 38 10.16 2.18 -26.27
CA VAL A 38 9.54 3.00 -27.32
C VAL A 38 10.50 4.08 -27.84
N LEU A 39 11.32 4.68 -26.98
CA LEU A 39 12.28 5.69 -27.42
C LEU A 39 13.42 5.10 -28.26
N ARG A 40 13.90 3.91 -27.89
CA ARG A 40 15.05 3.25 -28.54
C ARG A 40 14.64 2.31 -29.67
N GLN A 41 13.35 2.01 -29.80
CA GLN A 41 12.82 1.01 -30.72
C GLN A 41 13.54 -0.34 -30.58
N HIS A 42 13.78 -0.76 -29.33
CA HIS A 42 14.48 -2.00 -29.00
C HIS A 42 13.89 -2.68 -27.77
N LEU A 43 13.71 -4.00 -27.82
CA LEU A 43 13.18 -4.78 -26.70
C LEU A 43 14.22 -4.89 -25.58
N ILE A 44 13.79 -4.62 -24.35
CA ILE A 44 14.64 -4.67 -23.16
C ILE A 44 14.05 -5.71 -22.20
N HIS A 45 14.87 -6.67 -21.78
CA HIS A 45 14.46 -7.80 -20.94
C HIS A 45 14.79 -7.62 -19.45
N GLN A 46 15.54 -6.59 -19.09
CA GLN A 46 15.89 -6.28 -17.70
C GLN A 46 15.95 -4.76 -17.49
N VAL A 47 15.48 -4.29 -16.34
CA VAL A 47 15.51 -2.87 -15.97
C VAL A 47 15.99 -2.70 -14.54
N SER A 48 16.70 -1.60 -14.29
CA SER A 48 17.05 -1.17 -12.94
C SER A 48 16.30 0.09 -12.54
N ILE A 49 15.82 0.11 -11.29
CA ILE A 49 15.22 1.29 -10.66
C ILE A 49 15.83 1.52 -9.28
N VAL A 50 15.88 2.77 -8.85
CA VAL A 50 16.17 3.13 -7.46
C VAL A 50 14.85 3.39 -6.76
N THR A 51 14.60 2.65 -5.69
CA THR A 51 13.39 2.81 -4.88
C THR A 51 13.45 4.07 -4.01
N PRO A 52 12.32 4.58 -3.49
CA PRO A 52 12.32 5.69 -2.54
C PRO A 52 13.20 5.49 -1.30
N SER A 53 13.44 4.25 -0.85
CA SER A 53 14.38 3.95 0.24
C SER A 53 15.85 3.89 -0.19
N GLY A 54 16.17 4.26 -1.43
CA GLY A 54 17.53 4.25 -1.97
C GLY A 54 18.06 2.87 -2.38
N VAL A 55 17.21 1.85 -2.36
CA VAL A 55 17.59 0.48 -2.76
C VAL A 55 17.45 0.34 -4.26
N THR A 56 18.50 -0.14 -4.93
CA THR A 56 18.47 -0.49 -6.36
C THR A 56 17.87 -1.86 -6.56
N LEU A 57 16.81 -1.95 -7.38
CA LEU A 57 16.21 -3.21 -7.82
C LEU A 57 16.57 -3.49 -9.27
N CYS A 58 17.01 -4.71 -9.56
CA CYS A 58 17.20 -5.23 -10.92
C CYS A 58 16.08 -6.22 -11.21
N LEU A 59 15.19 -5.87 -12.15
CA LEU A 59 13.93 -6.57 -12.37
C LEU A 59 13.87 -7.12 -13.79
N ASN A 60 13.41 -8.36 -13.91
CA ASN A 60 13.17 -8.99 -15.20
C ASN A 60 11.89 -8.41 -15.82
N VAL A 61 11.96 -8.15 -17.11
CA VAL A 61 10.86 -7.58 -17.90
C VAL A 61 10.12 -8.72 -18.57
N GLU A 62 8.82 -8.77 -18.34
CA GLU A 62 7.92 -9.74 -18.95
C GLU A 62 7.05 -9.05 -20.01
N SER A 63 6.66 -9.82 -21.04
CA SER A 63 5.84 -9.33 -22.17
C SER A 63 6.32 -8.01 -22.81
N PRO A 64 7.63 -7.83 -23.10
CA PRO A 64 8.09 -6.61 -23.77
C PRO A 64 7.54 -6.56 -25.19
N HIS A 65 6.92 -5.45 -25.55
CA HIS A 65 6.32 -5.25 -26.86
C HIS A 65 6.46 -3.79 -27.29
N ILE A 66 6.69 -3.56 -28.59
CA ILE A 66 6.75 -2.23 -29.21
C ILE A 66 5.84 -2.24 -30.43
N GLU A 67 4.99 -1.24 -30.54
CA GLU A 67 4.12 -1.02 -31.67
C GLU A 67 4.13 0.48 -32.01
N GLY A 68 4.86 0.85 -33.07
CA GLY A 68 5.04 2.24 -33.49
C GLY A 68 5.58 3.13 -32.36
N GLN A 69 4.80 4.14 -31.97
CA GLN A 69 5.13 5.11 -30.91
C GLN A 69 4.64 4.66 -29.52
N GLN A 70 4.36 3.37 -29.35
CA GLN A 70 3.92 2.77 -28.10
C GLN A 70 4.79 1.58 -27.72
N ALA A 71 5.01 1.38 -26.42
CA ALA A 71 5.55 0.13 -25.90
C ALA A 71 4.81 -0.33 -24.64
N ILE A 72 4.83 -1.64 -24.42
CA ILE A 72 4.24 -2.31 -23.27
C ILE A 72 5.32 -3.15 -22.59
N ALA A 73 5.32 -3.11 -21.27
CA ALA A 73 6.14 -3.99 -20.44
C ALA A 73 5.38 -4.39 -19.19
N ALA A 74 5.73 -5.55 -18.64
CA ALA A 74 5.22 -6.02 -17.36
C ALA A 74 6.36 -6.35 -16.41
N ILE A 75 6.11 -6.16 -15.12
CA ILE A 75 6.95 -6.64 -14.04
C ILE A 75 6.09 -7.54 -13.17
N ARG A 76 6.59 -8.76 -12.91
CA ARG A 76 5.96 -9.68 -11.96
C ARG A 76 6.29 -9.23 -10.56
N LYS A 77 5.26 -9.03 -9.76
CA LYS A 77 5.43 -8.61 -8.38
C LYS A 77 5.91 -9.77 -7.52
N ASP A 78 7.03 -9.56 -6.86
CA ASP A 78 7.53 -10.45 -5.82
C ASP A 78 7.34 -9.81 -4.45
N GLY A 79 6.40 -10.35 -3.66
CA GLY A 79 6.12 -9.91 -2.29
C GLY A 79 7.12 -10.40 -1.23
N GLY A 80 8.15 -11.18 -1.61
CA GLY A 80 9.00 -11.84 -0.63
C GLY A 80 8.22 -12.92 0.12
N ASP A 81 8.49 -13.08 1.41
CA ASP A 81 7.75 -13.99 2.30
C ASP A 81 6.56 -13.32 3.00
N ASP A 82 6.15 -12.12 2.57
CA ASP A 82 4.97 -11.44 3.10
C ASP A 82 3.68 -12.07 2.56
N VAL A 83 2.64 -12.11 3.41
CA VAL A 83 1.32 -12.62 3.01
C VAL A 83 0.58 -11.53 2.23
N ASP A 84 0.93 -11.40 0.96
CA ASP A 84 0.44 -10.35 0.07
C ASP A 84 -0.42 -10.93 -1.06
N ALA A 85 -1.70 -10.52 -1.13
CA ALA A 85 -2.64 -10.97 -2.15
C ALA A 85 -2.18 -10.66 -3.59
N THR A 86 -1.32 -9.65 -3.75
CA THR A 86 -0.74 -9.20 -5.03
C THR A 86 0.58 -9.89 -5.36
N HIS A 87 1.07 -10.82 -4.54
CA HIS A 87 2.25 -11.61 -4.89
C HIS A 87 2.01 -12.43 -6.16
N GLY A 88 3.00 -12.43 -7.06
CA GLY A 88 3.06 -13.22 -8.29
C GLY A 88 2.29 -12.64 -9.48
N MET A 89 1.48 -11.58 -9.28
CA MET A 89 0.73 -10.96 -10.37
C MET A 89 1.61 -10.04 -11.24
N LEU A 90 1.23 -9.87 -12.50
CA LEU A 90 1.89 -8.94 -13.41
C LEU A 90 1.30 -7.53 -13.28
N ILE A 91 2.20 -6.54 -13.25
CA ILE A 91 1.85 -5.12 -13.36
C ILE A 91 2.42 -4.59 -14.65
N PHE A 92 1.54 -4.13 -15.52
CA PHE A 92 1.87 -3.63 -16.84
C PHE A 92 1.93 -2.10 -16.84
N ALA A 93 2.77 -1.58 -17.73
CA ALA A 93 2.71 -0.20 -18.15
C ALA A 93 2.69 -0.16 -19.69
N ARG A 94 1.79 0.66 -20.22
CA ARG A 94 1.77 1.07 -21.62
C ARG A 94 2.21 2.52 -21.69
N VAL A 95 3.22 2.81 -22.50
CA VAL A 95 3.76 4.15 -22.68
C VAL A 95 3.67 4.53 -24.14
N THR A 96 2.98 5.63 -24.43
CA THR A 96 2.90 6.22 -25.78
C THR A 96 3.63 7.56 -25.76
N LEU A 97 4.62 7.75 -26.65
CA LEU A 97 5.32 9.03 -26.74
C LEU A 97 4.45 10.08 -27.42
N ASN A 98 4.53 11.32 -26.92
CA ASN A 98 3.87 12.47 -27.53
C ASN A 98 4.76 13.72 -27.46
N ASP A 99 4.34 14.78 -28.13
CA ASP A 99 5.10 16.03 -28.26
C ASP A 99 4.60 17.15 -27.32
N SER A 100 3.75 16.80 -26.33
CA SER A 100 3.15 17.80 -25.43
C SER A 100 4.12 18.37 -24.40
N GLY A 101 5.23 17.67 -24.15
CA GLY A 101 6.14 17.94 -23.04
C GLY A 101 5.64 17.41 -21.68
N GLU A 102 4.38 17.00 -21.58
CA GLU A 102 3.74 16.56 -20.34
C GLU A 102 3.70 15.04 -20.20
N ILE A 103 3.80 14.54 -18.96
CA ILE A 103 3.61 13.12 -18.66
C ILE A 103 2.23 12.95 -18.03
N THR A 104 1.34 12.24 -18.72
CA THR A 104 0.02 11.89 -18.17
C THR A 104 0.05 10.48 -17.59
N LEU A 105 -0.67 10.27 -16.49
CA LEU A 105 -0.70 8.99 -15.79
C LEU A 105 -2.13 8.56 -15.48
N THR A 106 -2.55 7.47 -16.10
CA THR A 106 -3.88 6.85 -15.95
C THR A 106 -3.76 5.42 -15.40
N GLY A 107 -4.89 4.91 -14.89
CA GLY A 107 -5.04 3.50 -14.54
C GLY A 107 -6.00 2.84 -15.51
N GLY A 108 -5.61 1.68 -16.04
CA GLY A 108 -6.44 0.83 -16.90
C GLY A 108 -7.04 -0.35 -16.13
N GLU A 109 -7.24 -1.46 -16.85
CA GLU A 109 -7.82 -2.70 -16.32
C GLU A 109 -7.17 -3.15 -15.00
N GLY A 110 -8.01 -3.51 -14.03
CA GLY A 110 -7.59 -4.05 -12.73
C GLY A 110 -6.88 -3.07 -11.80
N ILE A 111 -6.78 -1.79 -12.15
CA ILE A 111 -6.43 -0.71 -11.21
C ILE A 111 -7.72 -0.14 -10.63
N GLY A 112 -7.81 -0.13 -9.30
CA GLY A 112 -9.03 0.30 -8.63
C GLY A 112 -9.34 1.78 -8.81
N THR A 113 -10.61 2.15 -8.75
CA THR A 113 -11.09 3.54 -8.75
C THR A 113 -11.45 3.98 -7.34
N VAL A 114 -11.04 5.19 -6.97
CA VAL A 114 -11.32 5.79 -5.66
C VAL A 114 -12.78 6.28 -5.63
N THR A 115 -13.60 5.69 -4.77
CA THR A 115 -15.03 6.01 -4.62
C THR A 115 -15.37 6.66 -3.27
N ARG A 116 -14.42 6.71 -2.33
CA ARG A 116 -14.59 7.37 -1.02
C ARG A 116 -13.47 8.37 -0.73
N LYS A 117 -13.78 9.39 0.07
CA LYS A 117 -12.81 10.36 0.58
C LYS A 117 -11.95 9.70 1.68
N GLY A 118 -10.76 10.25 1.91
CA GLY A 118 -9.90 9.90 3.07
C GLY A 118 -8.65 9.09 2.76
N ILE A 119 -8.48 8.59 1.54
CA ILE A 119 -7.29 7.81 1.13
C ILE A 119 -6.15 8.73 0.62
N GLY A 120 -6.39 10.05 0.58
CA GLY A 120 -5.42 11.01 0.03
C GLY A 120 -5.36 11.02 -1.51
N LEU A 121 -6.40 10.50 -2.18
CA LEU A 121 -6.56 10.51 -3.63
C LEU A 121 -7.90 11.16 -4.03
N PRO A 122 -7.99 11.82 -5.21
CA PRO A 122 -9.24 12.38 -5.71
C PRO A 122 -10.30 11.30 -5.99
N LEU A 123 -11.58 11.64 -5.77
CA LEU A 123 -12.69 10.78 -6.17
C LEU A 123 -12.71 10.58 -7.70
N GLY A 124 -13.01 9.37 -8.13
CA GLY A 124 -13.02 8.98 -9.55
C GLY A 124 -11.64 8.72 -10.15
N SER A 125 -10.55 9.00 -9.42
CA SER A 125 -9.18 8.75 -9.89
C SER A 125 -8.78 7.28 -9.74
N ALA A 126 -7.83 6.84 -10.56
CA ALA A 126 -7.14 5.57 -10.38
C ALA A 126 -6.37 5.55 -9.05
N ALA A 127 -6.43 4.40 -8.36
CA ALA A 127 -5.80 4.11 -7.05
C ALA A 127 -4.27 3.96 -7.15
N ILE A 128 -3.61 4.99 -7.68
CA ILE A 128 -2.16 5.13 -7.76
C ILE A 128 -1.76 6.19 -6.74
N ASN A 129 -1.06 5.79 -5.68
CA ASN A 129 -0.71 6.67 -4.57
C ASN A 129 0.35 7.71 -4.97
N ARG A 130 0.45 8.78 -4.17
CA ARG A 130 1.39 9.91 -4.39
C ARG A 130 2.82 9.47 -4.68
N THR A 131 3.39 8.57 -3.86
CA THR A 131 4.77 8.12 -4.05
C THR A 131 4.95 7.37 -5.38
N PRO A 132 4.16 6.33 -5.70
CA PRO A 132 4.21 5.70 -7.02
C PRO A 132 3.98 6.64 -8.20
N ARG A 133 3.04 7.59 -8.11
CA ARG A 133 2.85 8.60 -9.17
C ARG A 133 4.13 9.36 -9.46
N HIS A 134 4.78 9.85 -8.40
CA HIS A 134 6.02 10.59 -8.51
C HIS A 134 7.18 9.74 -9.05
N THR A 135 7.33 8.50 -8.58
CA THR A 135 8.41 7.63 -9.05
C THR A 135 8.21 7.20 -10.51
N ILE A 136 6.98 6.91 -10.93
CA ILE A 136 6.64 6.60 -12.33
C ILE A 136 6.99 7.79 -13.22
N GLU A 137 6.48 8.97 -12.88
CA GLU A 137 6.73 10.19 -13.65
C GLU A 137 8.22 10.49 -13.76
N SER A 138 8.95 10.40 -12.65
CA SER A 138 10.40 10.66 -12.62
C SER A 138 11.17 9.65 -13.47
N ALA A 139 10.83 8.37 -13.40
CA ALA A 139 11.51 7.32 -14.14
C ALA A 139 11.22 7.39 -15.65
N VAL A 140 9.98 7.75 -16.03
CA VAL A 140 9.63 8.00 -17.43
C VAL A 140 10.32 9.26 -17.94
N ARG A 141 10.35 10.34 -17.15
CA ARG A 141 11.06 11.59 -17.49
C ARG A 141 12.55 11.36 -17.71
N GLU A 142 13.18 10.58 -16.83
CA GLU A 142 14.59 10.15 -16.97
C GLU A 142 14.82 9.42 -18.29
N ALA A 143 13.88 8.57 -18.70
CA ALA A 143 13.98 7.79 -19.94
C ALA A 143 13.79 8.65 -21.20
N ILE A 144 12.78 9.53 -21.25
CA ILE A 144 12.38 10.24 -22.48
C ILE A 144 13.03 11.62 -22.66
N GLY A 145 13.59 12.18 -21.58
CA GLY A 145 14.18 13.51 -21.53
C GLY A 145 13.18 14.64 -21.19
N PRO A 146 13.67 15.88 -21.04
CA PRO A 146 12.87 16.99 -20.53
C PRO A 146 11.86 17.58 -21.55
N ALA A 147 12.08 17.37 -22.84
CA ALA A 147 11.30 18.04 -23.89
C ALA A 147 10.10 17.22 -24.41
N ARG A 148 10.14 15.89 -24.30
CA ARG A 148 9.06 15.01 -24.78
C ARG A 148 7.98 14.83 -23.73
N GLY A 149 6.76 14.53 -24.17
CA GLY A 149 5.70 14.06 -23.29
C GLY A 149 5.47 12.56 -23.47
N ALA A 150 4.66 11.99 -22.58
CA ALA A 150 4.26 10.59 -22.66
C ALA A 150 2.91 10.36 -21.98
N ASP A 151 2.09 9.51 -22.58
CA ASP A 151 0.88 8.99 -21.95
C ASP A 151 1.19 7.62 -21.35
N VAL A 152 1.07 7.53 -20.03
CA VAL A 152 1.40 6.34 -19.24
C VAL A 152 0.12 5.75 -18.67
N GLU A 153 -0.21 4.53 -19.08
CA GLU A 153 -1.30 3.75 -18.53
C GLU A 153 -0.74 2.57 -17.73
N ILE A 154 -1.07 2.49 -16.44
CA ILE A 154 -0.76 1.33 -15.60
C ILE A 154 -1.97 0.42 -15.55
N PHE A 155 -1.78 -0.87 -15.80
CA PHE A 155 -2.86 -1.85 -15.74
C PHE A 155 -2.37 -3.19 -15.21
N ALA A 156 -3.29 -4.00 -14.68
CA ALA A 156 -2.99 -5.28 -14.07
C ALA A 156 -4.19 -6.21 -14.28
N PRO A 157 -4.20 -7.07 -15.31
CA PRO A 157 -5.39 -7.85 -15.68
C PRO A 157 -5.97 -8.71 -14.54
N GLU A 158 -5.13 -9.28 -13.67
CA GLU A 158 -5.59 -10.03 -12.49
C GLU A 158 -6.11 -9.14 -11.33
N GLY A 159 -5.97 -7.81 -11.45
CA GLY A 159 -6.13 -6.86 -10.37
C GLY A 159 -7.52 -6.85 -9.75
N GLU A 160 -8.58 -6.96 -10.55
CA GLU A 160 -9.94 -7.00 -10.02
C GLU A 160 -10.16 -8.23 -9.11
N VAL A 161 -9.78 -9.42 -9.58
CA VAL A 161 -9.90 -10.67 -8.83
C VAL A 161 -9.01 -10.63 -7.57
N ARG A 162 -7.79 -10.12 -7.69
CA ARG A 162 -6.84 -10.00 -6.57
C ARG A 162 -7.35 -9.03 -5.51
N ALA A 163 -7.97 -7.93 -5.91
CA ALA A 163 -8.49 -6.90 -5.01
C ALA A 163 -9.58 -7.42 -4.06
N GLN A 164 -10.34 -8.45 -4.44
CA GLN A 164 -11.34 -9.08 -3.58
C GLN A 164 -10.72 -9.69 -2.30
N LYS A 165 -9.42 -10.03 -2.35
CA LYS A 165 -8.66 -10.57 -1.21
C LYS A 165 -7.87 -9.47 -0.47
N THR A 166 -8.13 -8.20 -0.76
CA THR A 166 -7.46 -7.04 -0.14
C THR A 166 -8.43 -6.21 0.69
N TYR A 167 -7.90 -5.24 1.42
CA TYR A 167 -8.70 -4.25 2.16
C TYR A 167 -9.27 -3.12 1.29
N ASN A 168 -9.02 -3.11 -0.03
CA ASN A 168 -9.39 -2.00 -0.92
C ASN A 168 -10.87 -1.63 -0.87
N SER A 169 -11.78 -2.61 -0.86
CA SER A 169 -13.22 -2.35 -0.83
C SER A 169 -13.66 -1.59 0.43
N ARG A 170 -13.06 -1.90 1.59
CA ARG A 170 -13.30 -1.15 2.84
C ARG A 170 -12.78 0.27 2.75
N LEU A 171 -11.64 0.45 2.08
CA LEU A 171 -11.05 1.76 1.85
C LEU A 171 -11.86 2.61 0.86
N GLY A 172 -12.78 2.01 0.09
CA GLY A 172 -13.52 2.70 -0.97
C GLY A 172 -12.73 2.74 -2.28
N ILE A 173 -12.01 1.66 -2.58
CA ILE A 173 -11.34 1.42 -3.86
C ILE A 173 -12.02 0.21 -4.49
N LEU A 174 -12.63 0.40 -5.65
CA LEU A 174 -13.44 -0.62 -6.34
C LEU A 174 -12.87 -0.94 -7.72
N GLY A 175 -13.12 -2.16 -8.23
CA GLY A 175 -12.73 -2.59 -9.58
C GLY A 175 -11.26 -2.96 -9.77
N GLY A 176 -10.43 -2.94 -8.71
CA GLY A 176 -9.01 -3.29 -8.87
C GLY A 176 -8.13 -3.05 -7.66
N ILE A 177 -6.84 -3.39 -7.83
CA ILE A 177 -5.80 -3.19 -6.81
C ILE A 177 -5.34 -1.73 -6.76
N SER A 178 -4.58 -1.41 -5.72
CA SER A 178 -3.92 -0.12 -5.57
C SER A 178 -2.44 -0.22 -5.95
N ILE A 179 -1.94 0.76 -6.70
CA ILE A 179 -0.51 0.93 -6.94
C ILE A 179 0.06 1.79 -5.80
N ILE A 180 0.74 1.12 -4.87
CA ILE A 180 1.14 1.67 -3.58
C ILE A 180 2.58 1.26 -3.21
N GLY A 181 3.12 1.92 -2.20
CA GLY A 181 4.46 1.66 -1.67
C GLY A 181 5.21 2.97 -1.44
N THR A 182 5.53 3.26 -0.18
CA THR A 182 6.23 4.49 0.21
C THR A 182 7.74 4.34 0.12
N THR A 183 8.27 3.18 0.47
CA THR A 183 9.71 2.84 0.40
C THR A 183 10.09 2.17 -0.91
N GLY A 184 9.12 1.55 -1.60
CA GLY A 184 9.34 0.67 -2.75
C GLY A 184 9.68 -0.78 -2.38
N ILE A 185 9.84 -1.08 -1.09
CA ILE A 185 10.22 -2.39 -0.56
C ILE A 185 9.07 -2.95 0.29
N VAL A 186 8.78 -4.24 0.13
CA VAL A 186 7.88 -5.00 1.01
C VAL A 186 8.72 -5.67 2.08
N THR A 187 8.47 -5.31 3.33
CA THR A 187 9.11 -5.94 4.50
C THR A 187 8.10 -6.87 5.16
N PRO A 188 8.35 -8.19 5.19
CA PRO A 188 7.39 -9.15 5.72
C PRO A 188 7.13 -8.91 7.21
N MET A 189 5.87 -9.09 7.64
CA MET A 189 5.46 -8.95 9.05
C MET A 189 5.82 -7.58 9.66
N SER A 190 5.83 -6.52 8.85
CA SER A 190 6.15 -5.16 9.30
C SER A 190 5.06 -4.60 10.22
N GLU A 191 5.41 -4.38 11.50
CA GLU A 191 4.54 -3.72 12.47
C GLU A 191 4.09 -2.33 12.00
N GLU A 192 5.00 -1.56 11.39
CA GLU A 192 4.70 -0.24 10.83
C GLU A 192 3.69 -0.30 9.69
N SER A 193 3.82 -1.28 8.79
CA SER A 193 2.87 -1.47 7.69
C SER A 193 1.47 -1.83 8.21
N TRP A 194 1.41 -2.66 9.24
CA TRP A 194 0.15 -3.00 9.91
C TRP A 194 -0.47 -1.77 10.59
N LYS A 195 0.30 -1.04 11.41
CA LYS A 195 -0.13 0.20 12.05
C LYS A 195 -0.70 1.19 11.03
N ARG A 196 0.01 1.42 9.91
CA ARG A 196 -0.47 2.32 8.85
C ARG A 196 -1.79 1.84 8.24
N SER A 197 -1.96 0.53 8.03
CA SER A 197 -3.22 -0.03 7.52
C SER A 197 -4.40 0.25 8.47
N LEU A 198 -4.18 0.21 9.79
CA LEU A 198 -5.22 0.51 10.77
C LEU A 198 -5.52 2.02 10.80
N SER A 199 -4.50 2.88 10.74
CA SER A 199 -4.68 4.34 10.70
C SER A 199 -5.41 4.83 9.45
N LEU A 200 -5.24 4.16 8.30
CA LEU A 200 -5.99 4.49 7.09
C LEU A 200 -7.50 4.37 7.29
N GLU A 201 -7.94 3.39 8.10
CA GLU A 201 -9.36 3.25 8.42
C GLU A 201 -9.87 4.47 9.21
N LEU A 202 -9.09 4.96 10.20
CA LEU A 202 -9.40 6.20 10.92
C LEU A 202 -9.47 7.42 10.00
N GLU A 203 -8.52 7.55 9.06
CA GLU A 203 -8.48 8.66 8.10
C GLU A 203 -9.75 8.69 7.24
N ILE A 204 -10.23 7.52 6.80
CA ILE A 204 -11.47 7.40 6.04
C ILE A 204 -12.68 7.79 6.87
N LYS A 205 -12.81 7.27 8.11
CA LYS A 205 -13.94 7.64 8.99
C LYS A 205 -13.95 9.14 9.27
N ARG A 206 -12.78 9.73 9.48
CA ARG A 206 -12.66 11.17 9.72
C ARG A 206 -13.07 11.98 8.50
N ALA A 207 -12.62 11.56 7.31
CA ALA A 207 -12.93 12.21 6.05
C ALA A 207 -14.40 12.07 5.63
N SER A 208 -15.11 11.03 6.11
CA SER A 208 -16.56 10.92 5.97
C SER A 208 -17.34 11.75 6.99
N GLY A 209 -16.66 12.56 7.81
CA GLY A 209 -17.28 13.52 8.73
C GLY A 209 -17.50 13.01 10.15
N LEU A 210 -17.07 11.79 10.48
CA LEU A 210 -17.20 11.28 11.84
C LEU A 210 -16.25 12.06 12.77
N THR A 211 -16.78 12.47 13.91
CA THR A 211 -16.01 13.11 15.01
C THR A 211 -15.84 12.17 16.20
N ARG A 212 -16.45 10.99 16.15
CA ARG A 212 -16.41 9.96 17.20
C ARG A 212 -16.02 8.63 16.57
N VAL A 213 -15.24 7.82 17.30
CA VAL A 213 -14.80 6.50 16.84
C VAL A 213 -14.86 5.47 17.96
N ILE A 214 -15.18 4.23 17.59
CA ILE A 214 -15.17 3.07 18.46
C ILE A 214 -14.00 2.18 18.05
N LEU A 215 -13.04 1.98 18.95
CA LEU A 215 -11.88 1.13 18.71
C LEU A 215 -12.11 -0.26 19.30
N VAL A 216 -11.95 -1.30 18.48
CA VAL A 216 -12.13 -2.70 18.87
C VAL A 216 -10.87 -3.53 18.57
N PRO A 217 -10.51 -4.55 19.37
CA PRO A 217 -9.31 -5.36 19.13
C PRO A 217 -9.36 -6.18 17.84
N GLY A 218 -10.54 -6.46 17.31
CA GLY A 218 -10.73 -7.24 16.10
C GLY A 218 -12.19 -7.55 15.82
N ASN A 219 -12.45 -8.41 14.84
CA ASN A 219 -13.78 -8.73 14.33
C ASN A 219 -14.78 -9.17 15.43
N HIS A 220 -14.31 -9.84 16.50
CA HIS A 220 -15.17 -10.22 17.62
C HIS A 220 -15.72 -8.98 18.37
N GLY A 221 -14.88 -7.95 18.56
CA GLY A 221 -15.30 -6.71 19.19
C GLY A 221 -16.27 -5.93 18.30
N GLU A 222 -16.03 -5.89 16.99
CA GLU A 222 -16.97 -5.28 16.03
C GLU A 222 -18.34 -5.97 16.09
N ARG A 223 -18.36 -7.30 16.12
CA ARG A 223 -19.58 -8.08 16.26
C ARG A 223 -20.30 -7.78 17.57
N PHE A 224 -19.59 -7.67 18.68
CA PHE A 224 -20.15 -7.30 19.98
C PHE A 224 -20.82 -5.91 19.93
N VAL A 225 -20.15 -4.92 19.35
CA VAL A 225 -20.70 -3.56 19.19
C VAL A 225 -22.02 -3.61 18.40
N ARG A 226 -22.05 -4.36 17.30
CA ARG A 226 -23.24 -4.50 16.46
C ARG A 226 -24.38 -5.24 17.17
N GLU A 227 -24.11 -6.44 17.65
CA GLU A 227 -25.15 -7.40 18.08
C GLU A 227 -25.60 -7.16 19.52
N GLN A 228 -24.71 -6.72 20.40
CA GLN A 228 -25.00 -6.58 21.83
C GLN A 228 -25.24 -5.12 22.24
N MET A 229 -24.50 -4.17 21.65
CA MET A 229 -24.70 -2.75 21.95
C MET A 229 -25.68 -2.06 20.99
N GLY A 230 -26.06 -2.71 19.88
CA GLY A 230 -26.99 -2.14 18.90
C GLY A 230 -26.46 -0.87 18.22
N VAL A 231 -25.14 -0.69 18.19
CA VAL A 231 -24.49 0.50 17.62
C VAL A 231 -24.06 0.21 16.18
N ASP A 232 -24.24 1.21 15.31
CA ASP A 232 -23.78 1.13 13.92
C ASP A 232 -22.26 0.93 13.84
N THR A 233 -21.84 -0.09 13.08
CA THR A 233 -20.42 -0.41 12.87
C THR A 233 -19.72 0.61 11.96
N GLN A 234 -20.43 1.57 11.38
CA GLN A 234 -19.82 2.68 10.66
C GLN A 234 -18.80 3.46 11.49
N ALA A 235 -18.99 3.57 12.82
CA ALA A 235 -18.03 4.23 13.70
C ALA A 235 -16.94 3.28 14.25
N VAL A 236 -17.01 1.98 13.96
CA VAL A 236 -16.06 0.99 14.47
C VAL A 236 -14.81 0.91 13.59
N VAL A 237 -13.65 0.85 14.24
CA VAL A 237 -12.33 0.66 13.63
C VAL A 237 -11.56 -0.40 14.43
N THR A 238 -10.91 -1.32 13.72
CA THR A 238 -10.07 -2.33 14.36
C THR A 238 -8.73 -1.72 14.78
N MET A 239 -8.29 -1.97 16.02
CA MET A 239 -7.01 -1.48 16.56
C MET A 239 -5.97 -2.59 16.79
N SER A 240 -6.33 -3.86 16.58
CA SER A 240 -5.48 -5.00 16.93
C SER A 240 -5.00 -4.89 18.39
N ASN A 241 -3.70 -5.05 18.63
CA ASN A 241 -3.01 -4.85 19.90
C ASN A 241 -2.35 -3.47 20.04
N PHE A 242 -2.50 -2.57 19.06
CA PHE A 242 -1.82 -1.27 18.98
C PHE A 242 -2.64 -0.13 19.59
N VAL A 243 -3.14 -0.33 20.80
CA VAL A 243 -4.11 0.58 21.43
C VAL A 243 -3.56 2.00 21.57
N GLY A 244 -2.34 2.16 22.10
CA GLY A 244 -1.72 3.48 22.28
C GLY A 244 -1.56 4.23 20.95
N TYR A 245 -0.97 3.57 19.96
CA TYR A 245 -0.79 4.13 18.62
C TYR A 245 -2.12 4.57 17.98
N MET A 246 -3.17 3.74 18.08
CA MET A 246 -4.46 4.05 17.47
C MET A 246 -5.18 5.21 18.17
N ILE A 247 -4.98 5.38 19.49
CA ILE A 247 -5.48 6.55 20.22
C ILE A 247 -4.74 7.82 19.79
N GLU A 248 -3.40 7.77 19.72
CA GLU A 248 -2.58 8.89 19.26
C GLU A 248 -2.96 9.33 17.85
N GLU A 249 -3.18 8.36 16.96
CA GLU A 249 -3.63 8.63 15.59
C GLU A 249 -5.04 9.22 15.53
N ALA A 250 -5.98 8.73 16.36
CA ALA A 250 -7.30 9.31 16.45
C ALA A 250 -7.26 10.76 16.97
N VAL A 251 -6.39 11.06 17.93
CA VAL A 251 -6.16 12.43 18.42
C VAL A 251 -5.55 13.31 17.33
N ARG A 252 -4.51 12.82 16.63
CA ARG A 252 -3.87 13.52 15.50
C ARG A 252 -4.88 13.89 14.41
N LEU A 253 -5.84 13.01 14.14
CA LEU A 253 -6.91 13.22 13.15
C LEU A 253 -8.07 14.09 13.69
N GLY A 254 -8.03 14.50 14.95
CA GLY A 254 -9.01 15.40 15.55
C GLY A 254 -10.36 14.73 15.83
N PHE A 255 -10.38 13.45 16.21
CA PHE A 255 -11.56 12.83 16.79
C PHE A 255 -11.82 13.43 18.19
N CYS A 256 -13.06 13.83 18.45
CA CYS A 256 -13.48 14.46 19.71
C CYS A 256 -13.84 13.43 20.79
N GLN A 257 -14.17 12.20 20.39
CA GLN A 257 -14.53 11.12 21.31
C GLN A 257 -14.01 9.78 20.81
N ILE A 258 -13.35 9.04 21.68
CA ILE A 258 -12.85 7.69 21.42
C ILE A 258 -13.49 6.76 22.45
N VAL A 259 -14.15 5.71 21.98
CA VAL A 259 -14.70 4.66 22.84
C VAL A 259 -13.91 3.38 22.59
N LEU A 260 -13.33 2.81 23.65
CA LEU A 260 -12.64 1.53 23.56
C LEU A 260 -13.61 0.41 23.97
N VAL A 261 -13.81 -0.57 23.08
CA VAL A 261 -14.68 -1.73 23.35
C VAL A 261 -13.87 -3.00 23.15
N GLY A 262 -13.62 -3.76 24.22
CA GLY A 262 -12.79 -4.95 24.15
C GLY A 262 -12.75 -5.74 25.45
N LEU A 263 -11.92 -6.78 25.49
CA LEU A 263 -11.79 -7.68 26.63
C LEU A 263 -11.22 -6.94 27.87
N PRO A 264 -11.65 -7.31 29.10
CA PRO A 264 -11.19 -6.68 30.35
C PRO A 264 -9.67 -6.57 30.50
N GLY A 265 -8.92 -7.55 29.95
CA GLY A 265 -7.46 -7.57 29.98
C GLY A 265 -6.77 -6.39 29.28
N ILE A 266 -7.45 -5.70 28.35
CA ILE A 266 -6.95 -4.47 27.73
C ILE A 266 -7.06 -3.30 28.70
N GLY A 267 -8.18 -3.19 29.42
CA GLY A 267 -8.39 -2.15 30.43
C GLY A 267 -7.35 -2.24 31.57
N ILE A 268 -7.03 -3.45 32.00
CA ILE A 268 -6.00 -3.68 33.03
C ILE A 268 -4.61 -3.24 32.53
N LYS A 269 -4.24 -3.60 31.29
CA LYS A 269 -2.95 -3.21 30.70
C LYS A 269 -2.82 -1.70 30.48
N LEU A 270 -3.89 -1.04 30.06
CA LEU A 270 -3.92 0.43 29.92
C LEU A 270 -3.81 1.13 31.29
N ALA A 271 -4.47 0.62 32.32
CA ALA A 271 -4.37 1.14 33.68
C ALA A 271 -2.94 1.04 34.23
N ASP A 272 -2.20 0.00 33.84
CA ASP A 272 -0.78 -0.20 34.18
C ASP A 272 0.21 0.50 33.21
N ARG A 273 -0.27 1.35 32.28
CA ARG A 273 0.54 2.02 31.22
C ARG A 273 1.31 1.05 30.30
N ILE A 274 0.80 -0.17 30.11
CA ILE A 274 1.37 -1.16 29.20
C ILE A 274 0.65 -1.08 27.85
N PHE A 275 1.29 -0.44 26.88
CA PHE A 275 0.68 -0.12 25.59
C PHE A 275 0.68 -1.26 24.55
N PRO A 276 1.62 -2.23 24.54
CA PRO A 276 1.48 -3.44 23.73
C PRO A 276 0.51 -4.43 24.40
N ALA A 277 -0.67 -4.62 23.82
CA ALA A 277 -1.70 -5.48 24.43
C ALA A 277 -1.48 -7.00 24.20
N HIS A 278 -0.39 -7.41 23.54
CA HIS A 278 -0.11 -8.83 23.28
C HIS A 278 0.12 -9.59 24.60
N SER A 279 -0.49 -10.77 24.74
CA SER A 279 -0.36 -11.64 25.92
C SER A 279 1.06 -12.16 26.17
N GLN A 280 1.88 -12.29 25.12
CA GLN A 280 3.27 -12.76 25.24
C GLN A 280 4.25 -11.68 25.73
N ILE A 281 3.94 -10.40 25.55
CA ILE A 281 4.86 -9.27 25.84
C ILE A 281 4.52 -8.60 27.17
N ALA A 282 3.27 -8.70 27.62
CA ALA A 282 2.77 -7.98 28.80
C ALA A 282 2.25 -8.94 29.87
N GLY A 283 3.14 -9.31 30.80
CA GLY A 283 2.79 -9.93 32.07
C GLY A 283 2.56 -8.86 33.14
N ALA A 284 1.32 -8.61 33.52
CA ALA A 284 1.02 -7.82 34.72
C ALA A 284 1.23 -8.69 35.97
N ARG A 285 2.49 -8.95 36.34
CA ARG A 285 2.81 -9.50 37.67
C ARG A 285 2.92 -8.33 38.64
N ARG A 286 1.89 -8.11 39.45
CA ARG A 286 2.02 -7.31 40.68
C ARG A 286 3.06 -7.98 41.56
N GLN A 287 4.20 -7.33 41.78
CA GLN A 287 4.97 -7.58 43.00
C GLN A 287 4.12 -7.04 44.15
N ARG A 288 3.82 -7.93 45.11
CA ARG A 288 3.14 -7.61 46.35
C ARG A 288 4.03 -6.75 47.23
#